data_AF-A0A1I4EVE1-F1
#
_entry.id   AF-A0A1I4EVE1-F1
#
_cell.length_a   1.000
_cell.length_b   1.000
_cell.length_c   1.000
_cell.angle_alpha   90.00
_cell.angle_beta   90.00
_cell.angle_gamma   90.00
#
_symmetry.space_group_name_H-M   'P 1'
#
loop_
_entity.id
_entity.type
_entity.pdbx_description
1 polymer ?
#
loop_
_entity_poly.entity_id
_entity_poly.type
_entity_poly.pdbx_seq_one_letter_code
_entity_poly.pdbx_strand_id
1 'polypeptide(L)'
;MHLQRVKDILTHVLYAGYLDKPEWGIHLVKVHHEPPISFETFQKIQQRLNGQAKAPVRKDINEDFPLRGFVACVSFGTPMTSCWSRGIGGLYAYYLCHGKNNDGTGRDATCMENPFDANKWKVILKSCSVK
;
A
#
# COMPACT_ATOMS: atom_id res chain seq x y z
N MET A 1 -13.72 -22.75 0.11
CA MET A 1 -12.62 -22.46 -0.85
C MET A 1 -11.40 -22.05 -0.05
N HIS A 2 -10.30 -22.81 -0.15
CA HIS A 2 -9.08 -22.53 0.61
C HIS A 2 -8.11 -21.72 -0.24
N LEU A 3 -7.58 -20.60 0.28
CA LEU A 3 -6.75 -19.66 -0.48
C LEU A 3 -5.45 -20.30 -1.00
N GLN A 4 -4.90 -21.28 -0.28
CA GLN A 4 -3.72 -22.03 -0.71
C GLN A 4 -3.95 -22.71 -2.07
N ARG A 5 -5.09 -23.39 -2.23
CA ARG A 5 -5.41 -24.13 -3.45
C ARG A 5 -5.55 -23.22 -4.66
N VAL A 6 -6.07 -22.00 -4.46
CA VAL A 6 -6.17 -21.00 -5.54
C VAL A 6 -4.77 -20.55 -5.95
N LYS A 7 -3.88 -20.31 -4.99
CA LYS A 7 -2.48 -19.94 -5.25
C LYS A 7 -1.76 -21.05 -6.04
N ASP A 8 -1.91 -22.30 -5.62
CA ASP A 8 -1.28 -23.45 -6.27
C ASP A 8 -1.69 -23.53 -7.75
N ILE A 9 -2.99 -23.43 -8.03
CA ILE A 9 -3.54 -23.43 -9.40
C ILE A 9 -2.91 -22.30 -10.24
N LEU A 10 -2.84 -21.09 -9.70
CA LEU A 10 -2.29 -19.94 -10.44
C LEU A 10 -0.78 -20.01 -10.63
N THR A 11 -0.05 -20.76 -9.81
CA THR A 11 1.41 -20.95 -9.92
C THR A 11 1.83 -22.06 -10.89
N HIS A 12 0.94 -23.00 -11.20
CA HIS A 12 1.28 -24.12 -12.07
C HIS A 12 1.40 -23.71 -13.54
N VAL A 13 2.62 -23.82 -14.07
CA VAL A 13 3.00 -23.51 -15.47
C VAL A 13 2.30 -24.42 -16.50
N LEU A 14 1.85 -25.59 -16.07
CA LEU A 14 1.09 -26.55 -16.90
C LEU A 14 -0.15 -25.93 -17.53
N TYR A 15 -0.85 -25.03 -16.84
CA TYR A 15 -2.03 -24.37 -17.37
C TYR A 15 -1.73 -23.39 -18.52
N ALA A 16 -0.47 -22.95 -18.65
CA ALA A 16 -0.02 -22.13 -19.76
C ALA A 16 0.49 -22.95 -20.97
N GLY A 17 0.46 -24.29 -20.88
CA GLY A 17 0.96 -25.18 -21.93
C GLY A 17 2.45 -25.43 -21.89
N TYR A 18 3.10 -25.18 -20.75
CA TYR A 18 4.53 -25.41 -20.55
C TYR A 18 4.78 -26.37 -19.38
N LEU A 19 5.86 -27.13 -19.47
CA LEU A 19 6.34 -28.02 -18.42
C LEU A 19 7.67 -27.50 -17.90
N ASP A 20 7.75 -27.33 -16.58
CA ASP A 20 8.99 -27.02 -15.86
C ASP A 20 9.17 -28.06 -14.77
N LYS A 21 10.23 -28.86 -14.88
CA LYS A 21 10.58 -29.89 -13.90
C LYS A 21 12.11 -29.94 -13.75
N PRO A 22 12.67 -29.19 -12.79
CA PRO A 22 14.11 -29.08 -12.63
C PRO A 22 14.76 -30.40 -12.20
N GLU A 23 14.04 -31.27 -11.50
CA GLU A 23 14.52 -32.62 -11.11
C GLU A 23 14.98 -33.47 -12.28
N TRP A 24 14.38 -33.24 -13.46
CA TRP A 24 14.69 -33.98 -14.70
C TRP A 24 15.51 -33.15 -15.69
N GLY A 25 15.95 -31.94 -15.31
CA GLY A 25 16.66 -31.02 -16.19
C GLY A 25 15.79 -30.43 -17.31
N ILE A 26 14.47 -30.48 -17.16
CA ILE A 26 13.51 -29.98 -18.17
C ILE A 26 13.07 -28.59 -17.76
N HIS A 27 13.47 -27.58 -18.54
CA HIS A 27 13.09 -26.19 -18.33
C HIS A 27 12.21 -25.70 -19.47
N LEU A 28 11.00 -25.22 -19.15
CA LEU A 28 10.05 -24.58 -20.06
C LEU A 28 9.87 -25.30 -21.42
N VAL A 29 9.51 -26.57 -21.40
CA VAL A 29 9.17 -27.31 -22.64
C VAL A 29 7.69 -27.13 -22.98
N LYS A 30 7.39 -26.86 -24.25
CA LYS A 30 6.01 -26.77 -24.75
C LYS A 30 5.34 -28.15 -24.70
N VAL A 31 4.17 -28.21 -24.10
CA VAL A 31 3.37 -29.43 -23.95
C VAL A 31 2.34 -29.53 -25.06
N HIS A 32 1.88 -30.75 -25.35
CA HIS A 32 0.94 -31.05 -26.42
C HIS A 32 -0.54 -30.82 -26.07
N HIS A 33 -0.89 -30.61 -24.80
CA HIS A 33 -2.27 -30.36 -24.41
C HIS A 33 -2.70 -28.95 -24.82
N GLU A 34 -4.00 -28.78 -25.01
CA GLU A 34 -4.58 -27.46 -25.24
C GLU A 34 -4.51 -26.62 -23.95
N PRO A 35 -3.77 -25.50 -23.95
CA PRO A 35 -3.63 -24.68 -22.76
C PRO A 35 -4.89 -23.84 -22.51
N PRO A 36 -5.46 -23.85 -21.29
CA PRO A 36 -6.61 -23.00 -20.95
C PRO A 36 -6.30 -21.50 -20.92
N ILE A 37 -5.03 -21.12 -20.70
CA ILE A 37 -4.59 -19.72 -20.67
C ILE A 37 -3.36 -19.52 -21.56
N SER A 38 -3.22 -18.33 -22.14
CA SER A 38 -2.01 -17.97 -22.88
C SER A 38 -0.83 -17.72 -21.95
N PHE A 39 0.39 -17.94 -22.47
CA PHE A 39 1.64 -17.68 -21.72
C PHE A 39 1.75 -16.22 -21.25
N GLU A 40 1.33 -15.27 -22.09
CA GLU A 40 1.31 -13.85 -21.74
C GLU A 40 0.40 -13.56 -20.54
N THR A 41 -0.76 -14.21 -20.49
CA THR A 41 -1.72 -14.08 -19.38
C THR A 41 -1.13 -14.67 -18.11
N PHE A 42 -0.47 -15.83 -18.20
CA PHE A 42 0.23 -16.44 -17.07
C PHE A 42 1.32 -15.51 -16.51
N GLN A 43 2.14 -14.90 -17.36
CA GLN A 43 3.17 -13.96 -16.93
C GLN A 43 2.59 -12.74 -16.21
N LYS A 44 1.48 -12.17 -16.71
CA LYS A 44 0.76 -11.08 -16.04
C LYS A 44 0.24 -11.49 -14.66
N ILE A 45 -0.23 -12.72 -14.51
CA ILE A 45 -0.67 -13.28 -13.21
C ILE A 45 0.51 -13.40 -12.25
N GLN A 46 1.64 -13.97 -12.71
CA GLN A 46 2.85 -14.09 -11.89
C GLN A 46 3.39 -12.73 -11.44
N GLN A 47 3.40 -11.74 -12.33
CA GLN A 47 3.79 -10.38 -11.98
C GLN A 47 2.88 -9.75 -10.92
N ARG A 48 1.58 -10.06 -10.92
CA ARG A 48 0.65 -9.58 -9.89
C ARG A 48 0.78 -10.33 -8.57
N LEU A 49 1.06 -11.63 -8.61
CA LEU A 49 1.24 -12.46 -7.41
C LEU A 49 2.55 -12.12 -6.69
N ASN A 50 3.64 -11.92 -7.44
CA ASN A 50 4.97 -11.63 -6.90
C ASN A 50 5.25 -10.12 -6.78
N GLY A 51 4.49 -9.29 -7.47
CA GLY A 51 4.64 -7.84 -7.42
C GLY A 51 4.34 -7.28 -6.04
N GLN A 52 5.01 -6.18 -5.68
CA GLN A 52 4.64 -5.42 -4.49
C GLN A 52 3.18 -4.98 -4.61
N ALA A 53 2.42 -5.10 -3.53
CA ALA A 53 1.06 -4.60 -3.46
C ALA A 53 1.06 -3.13 -3.87
N LYS A 54 0.61 -2.83 -5.09
CA LYS A 54 0.44 -1.45 -5.54
C LYS A 54 -0.50 -0.83 -4.52
N ALA A 55 0.01 0.16 -3.78
CA ALA A 55 -0.79 0.83 -2.75
C ALA A 55 -2.14 1.17 -3.38
N PRO A 56 -3.25 0.72 -2.79
CA PRO A 56 -4.55 0.87 -3.41
C PRO A 56 -4.76 2.36 -3.66
N VAL A 57 -4.90 2.74 -4.93
CA VAL A 57 -5.36 4.08 -5.30
C VAL A 57 -6.79 4.15 -4.79
N ARG A 58 -6.95 4.70 -3.58
CA ARG A 58 -8.26 4.91 -2.99
C ARG A 58 -8.96 5.96 -3.84
N LYS A 59 -10.21 5.69 -4.21
CA LYS A 59 -11.05 6.68 -4.91
C LYS A 59 -11.42 7.86 -3.97
N ASP A 60 -11.41 7.61 -2.66
CA ASP A 60 -11.85 8.56 -1.64
C ASP A 60 -10.71 9.47 -1.15
N ILE A 61 -9.98 10.09 -2.07
CA ILE A 61 -9.03 11.16 -1.73
C ILE A 61 -9.83 12.45 -1.67
N ASN A 62 -10.08 12.94 -0.45
CA ASN A 62 -10.70 14.24 -0.23
C ASN A 62 -9.66 15.35 -0.54
N GLU A 63 -10.11 16.48 -1.09
CA GLU A 63 -9.27 17.65 -1.42
C GLU A 63 -8.48 18.16 -0.21
N ASP A 64 -9.03 17.99 1.00
CA ASP A 64 -8.38 18.39 2.25
C ASP A 64 -7.17 17.51 2.62
N PHE A 65 -7.07 16.29 2.07
CA PHE A 65 -6.03 15.30 2.41
C PHE A 65 -5.41 14.65 1.16
N PRO A 66 -4.73 15.44 0.30
CA PRO A 66 -4.16 14.94 -0.95
C PRO A 66 -3.04 13.91 -0.72
N LEU A 67 -2.37 13.95 0.43
CA LEU A 67 -1.22 13.10 0.76
C LEU A 67 -1.57 11.93 1.71
N ARG A 68 -2.86 11.59 1.85
CA ARG A 68 -3.31 10.50 2.74
C ARG A 68 -2.68 9.16 2.33
N GLY A 69 -1.88 8.59 3.23
CA GLY A 69 -1.16 7.33 3.01
C GLY A 69 0.22 7.46 2.35
N PHE A 70 0.63 8.67 1.97
CA PHE A 70 1.98 8.96 1.46
C PHE A 70 2.89 9.60 2.51
N VAL A 71 2.32 10.38 3.43
CA VAL A 71 3.10 10.99 4.52
C VAL A 71 3.45 9.94 5.57
N ALA A 72 4.75 9.73 5.78
CA ALA A 72 5.27 8.89 6.85
C ALA A 72 5.70 9.74 8.05
N CYS A 73 5.45 9.22 9.25
CA CYS A 73 5.90 9.83 10.49
C CYS A 73 7.42 9.68 10.64
N VAL A 74 8.14 10.76 10.92
CA VAL A 74 9.61 10.76 11.04
C VAL A 74 10.08 9.83 12.16
N SER A 75 9.35 9.78 13.28
CA SER A 75 9.74 9.00 14.45
C SER A 75 9.52 7.48 14.30
N PHE A 76 8.53 7.05 13.50
CA PHE A 76 8.10 5.64 13.47
C PHE A 76 8.05 5.02 12.07
N GLY A 77 8.20 5.80 11.00
CA GLY A 77 8.04 5.33 9.63
C GLY A 77 6.62 4.88 9.26
N THR A 78 5.67 4.93 10.19
CA THR A 78 4.26 4.57 9.97
C THR A 78 3.54 5.65 9.17
N PRO A 79 2.63 5.29 8.25
CA PRO A 79 1.85 6.27 7.51
C PRO A 79 0.94 7.06 8.45
N MET A 80 0.92 8.38 8.28
CA MET A 80 0.07 9.27 9.08
C MET A 80 -1.40 9.17 8.67
N THR A 81 -2.29 9.32 9.64
CA THR A 81 -3.75 9.28 9.42
C THR A 81 -4.32 10.68 9.32
N SER A 82 -5.28 10.89 8.42
CA SER A 82 -6.02 12.14 8.26
C SER A 82 -7.11 12.26 9.32
N CYS A 83 -7.19 13.41 10.00
CA CYS A 83 -8.21 13.67 11.01
C CYS A 83 -8.67 15.12 11.00
N TRP A 84 -9.88 15.31 11.51
CA TRP A 84 -10.51 16.61 11.68
C TRP A 84 -10.55 16.98 13.16
N SER A 85 -10.24 18.24 13.47
CA SER A 85 -10.40 18.80 14.82
C SER A 85 -11.35 19.97 14.73
N ARG A 86 -12.25 20.08 15.71
CA ARG A 86 -13.24 21.16 15.79
C ARG A 86 -12.78 22.18 16.82
N GLY A 87 -12.52 23.41 16.37
CA GLY A 87 -12.20 24.55 17.22
C GLY A 87 -13.28 25.63 17.18
N ILE A 88 -13.02 26.75 17.86
CA ILE A 88 -13.94 27.91 17.93
C ILE A 88 -14.20 28.52 16.54
N GLY A 89 -13.20 28.46 15.65
CA GLY A 89 -13.25 29.05 14.31
C GLY A 89 -13.55 28.07 13.16
N GLY A 90 -13.88 26.80 13.43
CA GLY A 90 -14.23 25.82 12.39
C GLY A 90 -13.56 24.46 12.52
N LEU A 91 -13.55 23.73 11.41
CA LEU A 91 -12.95 22.40 11.24
C LEU A 91 -11.55 22.54 10.62
N TYR A 92 -10.56 21.93 11.26
CA TYR A 92 -9.17 21.95 10.82
C TYR A 92 -8.71 20.55 10.44
N ALA A 93 -8.15 20.43 9.23
CA ALA A 93 -7.58 19.20 8.70
C ALA A 93 -6.12 19.06 9.14
N TYR A 94 -5.76 17.94 9.75
CA TYR A 94 -4.38 17.63 10.14
C TYR A 94 -4.04 16.15 9.92
N TYR A 95 -2.74 15.88 9.80
CA TYR A 95 -2.19 14.53 9.80
C TYR A 95 -1.73 14.16 11.22
N LEU A 96 -2.13 12.98 11.70
CA LEU A 96 -1.81 12.44 13.01
C LEU A 96 -0.92 11.19 12.89
N CYS A 97 0.13 11.14 13.71
CA CYS A 97 0.96 9.96 13.88
C CYS A 97 0.36 9.06 14.97
N HIS A 98 0.21 7.76 14.68
CA HIS A 98 -0.33 6.76 15.61
C HIS A 98 0.75 5.94 16.33
N GLY A 99 2.01 6.37 16.27
CA GLY A 99 3.10 5.71 16.99
C GLY A 99 2.97 5.88 18.50
N LYS A 100 3.38 4.85 19.25
CA LYS A 100 3.47 4.87 20.71
C LYS A 100 4.96 4.91 21.05
N ASN A 101 5.41 5.92 21.78
CA ASN A 101 6.78 5.91 22.30
C ASN A 101 6.93 4.84 23.39
N ASN A 102 8.16 4.36 23.57
CA ASN A 102 8.50 3.24 24.48
C ASN A 102 8.34 3.59 25.96
N ASP A 103 8.11 4.85 26.30
CA ASP A 103 7.89 5.40 27.63
C ASP A 103 6.40 5.47 28.02
N GLY A 104 5.49 5.05 27.13
CA GLY A 104 4.06 5.05 27.40
C GLY A 104 3.44 6.45 27.48
N THR A 105 4.22 7.51 27.22
CA THR A 105 3.68 8.86 27.06
C THR A 105 3.03 8.99 25.68
N GLY A 106 1.92 9.73 25.66
CA GLY A 106 0.93 9.69 24.60
C GLY A 106 1.45 10.09 23.21
N ARG A 107 0.73 9.57 22.20
CA ARG A 107 0.80 9.84 20.77
C ARG A 107 1.46 11.18 20.45
N ASP A 108 2.62 11.14 19.81
CA ASP A 108 3.27 12.32 19.26
C ASP A 108 2.38 12.89 18.16
N ALA A 109 1.56 13.87 18.50
CA ALA A 109 0.84 14.65 17.51
C ALA A 109 1.83 15.63 16.87
N THR A 110 2.72 15.10 16.04
CA THR A 110 3.35 15.91 14.99
C THR A 110 2.23 16.35 14.06
N CYS A 111 1.59 17.46 14.41
CA CYS A 111 0.55 18.05 13.60
C CYS A 111 1.23 18.80 12.46
N MET A 112 1.17 18.21 11.27
CA MET A 112 1.18 19.04 10.08
C MET A 112 -0.17 19.74 10.02
N GLU A 113 -0.19 21.01 10.40
CA GLU A 113 -1.28 21.91 10.05
C GLU A 113 -1.22 22.08 8.52
N ASN A 114 -2.29 21.72 7.82
CA ASN A 114 -2.46 22.11 6.43
C ASN A 114 -2.91 23.57 6.40
N PRO A 115 -2.06 24.48 5.92
CA PRO A 115 -2.44 25.28 4.78
C PRO A 115 -1.55 24.76 3.65
N PHE A 116 -2.03 23.75 2.93
CA PHE A 116 -1.40 23.40 1.66
C PHE A 116 -1.76 24.50 0.66
N ASP A 117 -1.10 25.66 0.79
CA ASP A 117 -1.07 26.67 -0.26
C ASP A 117 -0.21 26.07 -1.37
N ALA A 118 -0.84 25.62 -2.46
CA ALA A 118 -0.19 24.95 -3.58
C ALA A 118 0.96 25.77 -4.20
N ASN A 119 1.07 27.07 -3.86
CA ASN A 119 2.10 27.99 -4.33
C ASN A 119 3.25 28.22 -3.33
N LYS A 120 3.21 27.61 -2.13
CA LYS A 120 4.23 27.81 -1.09
C LYS A 120 4.57 26.47 -0.45
N TRP A 121 5.62 25.82 -0.95
CA TRP A 121 6.20 24.57 -0.43
C TRP A 121 6.83 24.76 0.97
N LYS A 122 6.06 25.21 1.96
CA LYS A 122 6.53 25.50 3.31
C LYS A 122 5.67 24.72 4.32
N VAL A 123 6.21 23.59 4.78
CA VAL A 123 5.61 22.80 5.85
C VAL A 123 5.88 23.51 7.18
N ILE A 124 4.83 23.89 7.89
CA ILE A 124 4.94 24.44 9.25
C ILE A 124 4.78 23.27 10.22
N LEU A 125 5.89 22.84 10.82
CA LEU A 125 5.86 21.88 11.94
C LEU A 125 5.59 22.67 13.23
N LYS A 126 4.43 22.46 13.84
CA LYS A 126 4.14 22.94 15.19
C LYS A 126 4.03 21.76 16.14
N SER A 127 4.64 21.88 17.31
CA SER A 127 4.38 20.99 18.45
C SER A 127 2.95 21.24 18.92
N CYS A 128 2.03 20.33 18.59
CA CYS A 128 0.65 20.42 19.04
C CYS A 128 0.49 19.55 20.29
N SER A 129 0.34 20.18 21.45
CA SER A 129 0.00 19.48 22.68
C SER A 129 -1.48 19.09 22.59
N VAL A 130 -1.74 17.80 22.35
CA VAL A 130 -3.08 17.22 22.50
C VAL A 130 -3.39 17.23 23.98
N LYS A 131 -4.37 18.04 24.39
CA LYS A 131 -4.94 17.99 25.75
C LYS A 131 -5.72 16.69 25.95
#